data_AF-A0A1G3K979-F1
#
_entry.id   AF-A0A1G3K979-F1
#
_cell.length_a   1.000
_cell.length_b   1.000
_cell.length_c   1.000
_cell.angle_alpha   90.00
_cell.angle_beta   90.00
_cell.angle_gamma   90.00
#
_symmetry.space_group_name_H-M   'P 1'
#
loop_
_entity.id
_entity.type
_entity.pdbx_description
1 polymer ?
#
loop_
_entity_poly.entity_id
_entity_poly.type
_entity_poly.pdbx_seq_one_letter_code
_entity_poly.pdbx_strand_id
1 'polypeptide(L)'
;MRLAFLTSLCCALATPAMAQVVQGPVTSSGLYAFSANSTGDTTTPTDLGGRSYDVSAAKAASVLISDGRYAEADAMLTDSIARSANRQTRFLKAIASLGVGDAETAKRYFRTLVKMGHYRHVGAVSGLAIAEIRLGNADTARDLLQNLRSQQEKCGMDCSRAQSIQQAIGAVEKAFVS
;
A
#
# COMPACT_ATOMS: atom_id res chain seq x y z
N MET A 1 -59.46 -29.70 -41.29
CA MET A 1 -58.05 -29.67 -41.76
C MET A 1 -57.16 -29.86 -40.55
N ARG A 2 -56.38 -30.95 -40.55
CA ARG A 2 -55.37 -31.30 -39.53
C ARG A 2 -54.02 -30.76 -39.98
N LEU A 3 -53.28 -30.10 -39.09
CA LEU A 3 -51.82 -29.83 -39.17
C LEU A 3 -51.35 -29.69 -37.71
N ALA A 4 -50.83 -30.75 -37.10
CA ALA A 4 -49.46 -31.27 -37.19
C ALA A 4 -48.53 -30.61 -36.13
N PHE A 5 -48.27 -31.39 -35.09
CA PHE A 5 -47.18 -31.25 -34.12
C PHE A 5 -45.81 -31.25 -34.82
N LEU A 6 -44.79 -30.59 -34.23
CA LEU A 6 -43.61 -31.25 -33.66
C LEU A 6 -42.46 -30.25 -33.35
N THR A 7 -42.08 -30.26 -32.06
CA THR A 7 -40.70 -30.21 -31.52
C THR A 7 -39.72 -29.13 -31.99
N SER A 8 -39.33 -28.26 -31.06
CA SER A 8 -37.91 -27.88 -30.91
C SER A 8 -37.55 -27.78 -29.43
N LEU A 9 -36.98 -28.88 -28.95
CA LEU A 9 -36.23 -28.99 -27.71
C LEU A 9 -34.85 -28.37 -27.97
N CYS A 10 -34.55 -27.19 -27.42
CA CYS A 10 -33.18 -26.67 -27.42
C CYS A 10 -32.71 -26.40 -26.00
N CYS A 11 -31.61 -27.09 -25.71
CA CYS A 11 -30.84 -27.21 -24.50
C CYS A 11 -30.64 -25.93 -23.69
N ALA A 12 -30.72 -26.13 -22.38
CA ALA A 12 -30.08 -25.29 -21.38
C ALA A 12 -28.59 -25.06 -21.71
N LEU A 13 -28.23 -23.79 -21.84
CA LEU A 13 -26.87 -23.34 -21.56
C LEU A 13 -26.94 -22.46 -20.32
N ALA A 14 -26.78 -23.10 -19.17
CA ALA A 14 -26.40 -22.41 -17.94
C ALA A 14 -24.99 -21.87 -18.16
N THR A 15 -24.88 -20.61 -18.56
CA THR A 15 -23.63 -19.87 -18.41
C THR A 15 -23.46 -19.56 -16.93
N PRO A 16 -22.36 -19.95 -16.26
CA PRO A 16 -21.99 -19.28 -15.02
C PRO A 16 -21.61 -17.86 -15.43
N ALA A 17 -22.55 -16.92 -15.29
CA ALA A 17 -22.20 -15.51 -15.30
C ALA A 17 -21.18 -15.33 -14.18
N MET A 18 -19.96 -15.06 -14.62
CA MET A 18 -18.77 -14.86 -13.82
C MET A 18 -19.16 -14.08 -12.58
N ALA A 19 -18.85 -14.66 -11.41
CA ALA A 19 -18.82 -13.92 -10.17
C ALA A 19 -18.13 -12.59 -10.45
N GLN A 20 -18.87 -11.50 -10.31
CA GLN A 20 -18.25 -10.21 -10.12
C GLN A 20 -17.53 -10.33 -8.79
N VAL A 21 -16.28 -10.78 -8.86
CA VAL A 21 -15.31 -10.52 -7.83
C VAL A 21 -15.22 -9.00 -7.84
N VAL A 22 -16.05 -8.39 -7.00
CA VAL A 22 -15.81 -7.05 -6.47
C VAL A 22 -14.52 -7.22 -5.68
N GLN A 23 -13.39 -7.23 -6.40
CA GLN A 23 -12.13 -6.75 -5.88
C GLN A 23 -12.40 -5.29 -5.60
N GLY A 24 -12.97 -5.03 -4.43
CA GLY A 24 -13.07 -3.69 -3.89
C GLY A 24 -11.66 -3.16 -3.92
N PRO A 25 -11.38 -2.08 -4.67
CA PRO A 25 -10.06 -1.52 -4.64
C PRO A 25 -9.88 -1.05 -3.20
N VAL A 26 -8.96 -1.68 -2.46
CA VAL A 26 -8.28 -0.98 -1.38
C VAL A 26 -7.48 0.09 -2.11
N THR A 27 -8.16 1.18 -2.48
CA THR A 27 -7.62 2.24 -3.33
C THR A 27 -6.37 2.75 -2.65
N SER A 28 -5.25 2.42 -3.26
CA SER A 28 -3.89 2.83 -2.96
C SER A 28 -3.71 4.35 -2.93
N SER A 29 -4.73 5.11 -3.35
CA SER A 29 -4.97 6.52 -3.03
C SER A 29 -4.89 6.82 -1.52
N GLY A 30 -5.31 5.89 -0.64
CA GLY A 30 -5.17 6.05 0.82
C GLY A 30 -3.72 5.90 1.31
N LEU A 31 -2.91 5.05 0.67
CA LEU A 31 -1.48 4.91 0.94
C LEU A 31 -0.67 6.10 0.39
N TYR A 32 -1.14 6.72 -0.69
CA TYR A 32 -0.54 7.94 -1.22
C TYR A 32 -0.84 9.17 -0.35
N ALA A 33 -2.10 9.34 0.10
CA ALA A 33 -2.46 10.38 1.07
C ALA A 33 -1.63 10.26 2.36
N PHE A 34 -1.33 9.02 2.77
CA PHE A 34 -0.40 8.75 3.86
C PHE A 34 1.01 9.29 3.56
N SER A 35 1.55 9.10 2.34
CA SER A 35 2.89 9.58 1.96
C SER A 35 3.01 11.11 1.99
N ALA A 36 1.99 11.82 1.51
CA ALA A 36 1.98 13.28 1.43
C ALA A 36 1.89 13.96 2.81
N ASN A 37 1.23 13.30 3.78
CA ASN A 37 1.06 13.83 5.14
C ASN A 37 2.10 13.30 6.14
N SER A 38 2.89 12.28 5.77
CA SER A 38 3.94 11.70 6.62
C SER A 38 5.29 12.41 6.56
N THR A 39 5.45 13.38 5.65
CA THR A 39 6.56 14.36 5.62
C THR A 39 6.36 15.45 6.68
N GLY A 40 6.15 15.04 7.94
CA GLY A 40 6.23 15.90 9.12
C GLY A 40 7.66 16.06 9.64
N ASP A 41 8.64 16.06 8.74
CA ASP A 41 10.05 16.29 9.06
C ASP A 41 10.58 17.34 8.09
N THR A 42 10.37 18.61 8.44
CA THR A 42 11.05 19.75 7.83
C THR A 42 12.52 19.71 8.25
N THR A 43 13.26 18.73 7.77
CA THR A 43 14.71 18.79 7.72
C THR A 43 15.10 19.12 6.29
N THR A 44 15.42 20.40 6.11
CA THR A 44 16.22 20.88 4.98
C THR A 44 17.31 19.86 4.64
N PRO A 45 17.43 19.41 3.39
CA PRO A 45 18.46 18.45 3.04
C PRO A 45 19.80 19.18 3.10
N THR A 46 20.55 18.98 4.18
CA THR A 46 21.97 19.36 4.29
C THR A 46 22.71 18.15 4.80
N ASP A 47 23.31 17.43 3.85
CA ASP A 47 24.53 16.63 3.98
C ASP A 47 24.90 15.98 2.63
N LEU A 48 25.91 16.54 1.98
CA LEU A 48 26.34 16.41 0.59
C LEU A 48 26.97 15.04 0.28
N GLY A 49 26.71 14.49 -0.92
CA GLY A 49 27.48 13.34 -1.44
C GLY A 49 26.86 12.54 -2.60
N GLY A 50 25.53 12.47 -2.73
CA GLY A 50 24.85 11.62 -3.74
C GLY A 50 23.53 12.17 -4.30
N ARG A 51 23.43 13.50 -4.50
CA ARG A 51 22.24 14.24 -4.00
C ARG A 51 21.27 14.91 -4.96
N SER A 52 21.25 14.57 -6.26
CA SER A 52 20.23 15.14 -7.17
C SER A 52 19.39 14.07 -7.89
N TYR A 53 20.04 12.99 -8.35
CA TYR A 53 19.37 11.94 -9.13
C TYR A 53 18.37 11.10 -8.31
N ASP A 54 18.70 10.73 -7.07
CA ASP A 54 17.76 9.94 -6.25
C ASP A 54 16.57 10.75 -5.77
N VAL A 55 16.77 12.07 -5.59
CA VAL A 55 15.69 13.00 -5.25
C VAL A 55 14.73 13.14 -6.45
N SER A 56 15.26 13.22 -7.68
CA SER A 56 14.42 13.28 -8.88
C SER A 56 13.70 11.95 -9.14
N ALA A 57 14.36 10.80 -8.96
CA ALA A 57 13.73 9.49 -9.10
C ALA A 57 12.62 9.27 -8.06
N ALA A 58 12.86 9.59 -6.78
CA ALA A 58 11.85 9.51 -5.73
C ALA A 58 10.66 10.45 -6.01
N LYS A 59 10.93 11.66 -6.50
CA LYS A 59 9.86 12.61 -6.87
C LYS A 59 9.02 12.10 -8.04
N ALA A 60 9.66 11.62 -9.11
CA ALA A 60 8.96 11.05 -10.27
C ALA A 60 8.15 9.80 -9.89
N ALA A 61 8.73 8.90 -9.11
CA ALA A 61 8.01 7.72 -8.61
C ALA A 61 6.82 8.09 -7.73
N SER A 62 6.91 9.16 -6.93
CA SER A 62 5.77 9.64 -6.15
C SER A 62 4.60 10.09 -7.04
N VAL A 63 4.88 10.73 -8.18
CA VAL A 63 3.84 11.09 -9.16
C VAL A 63 3.25 9.84 -9.82
N LEU A 64 4.08 8.88 -10.22
CA LEU A 64 3.58 7.61 -10.76
C LEU A 64 2.68 6.87 -9.77
N ILE A 65 3.04 6.86 -8.48
CA ILE A 65 2.25 6.28 -7.41
C ILE A 65 0.92 7.04 -7.23
N SER A 66 0.89 8.37 -7.28
CA SER A 66 -0.36 9.14 -7.19
C SER A 66 -1.31 8.84 -8.33
N ASP A 67 -0.76 8.59 -9.52
CA ASP A 67 -1.50 8.32 -10.74
C ASP A 67 -1.93 6.84 -10.84
N GLY A 68 -1.61 6.02 -9.84
CA GLY A 68 -1.91 4.59 -9.85
C GLY A 68 -1.00 3.74 -10.74
N ARG A 69 0.06 4.32 -11.31
CA ARG A 69 1.01 3.68 -12.21
C ARG A 69 2.10 2.93 -11.43
N TYR A 70 1.67 1.97 -10.60
CA TYR A 70 2.54 1.27 -9.66
C TYR A 70 3.64 0.45 -10.34
N ALA A 71 3.36 -0.18 -11.47
CA ALA A 71 4.37 -0.98 -12.20
C ALA A 71 5.53 -0.12 -12.70
N GLU A 72 5.23 1.07 -13.22
CA GLU A 72 6.25 2.00 -13.70
C GLU A 72 7.06 2.59 -12.55
N ALA A 73 6.39 2.93 -11.44
CA ALA A 73 7.07 3.35 -10.23
C ALA A 73 7.99 2.24 -9.68
N ASP A 74 7.53 0.99 -9.65
CA ASP A 74 8.26 -0.15 -9.13
C ASP A 74 9.53 -0.44 -9.94
N ALA A 75 9.43 -0.37 -11.27
CA ALA A 75 10.58 -0.49 -12.17
C ALA A 75 11.61 0.63 -11.94
N MET A 76 11.16 1.89 -11.95
CA MET A 76 12.03 3.06 -11.72
C MET A 76 12.77 2.99 -10.38
N LEU A 77 12.07 2.57 -9.32
CA LEU A 77 12.62 2.50 -7.97
C LEU A 77 13.56 1.32 -7.76
N THR A 78 13.41 0.24 -8.54
CA THR A 78 14.33 -0.92 -8.50
C THR A 78 15.75 -0.48 -8.86
N ASP A 79 15.90 0.31 -9.93
CA ASP A 79 17.20 0.84 -10.35
C ASP A 79 17.76 1.88 -9.38
N SER A 80 16.89 2.68 -8.73
CA SER A 80 17.31 3.68 -7.74
C SER A 80 17.82 3.02 -6.46
N ILE A 81 17.17 1.96 -5.97
CA ILE A 81 17.59 1.25 -4.75
C ILE A 81 18.97 0.61 -4.89
N ALA A 82 19.32 0.10 -6.07
CA ALA A 82 20.64 -0.49 -6.32
C ALA A 82 21.78 0.54 -6.20
N ARG A 83 21.50 1.82 -6.47
CA ARG A 83 22.49 2.90 -6.47
C ARG A 83 22.55 3.65 -5.15
N SER A 84 21.40 3.86 -4.52
CA SER A 84 21.28 4.63 -3.28
C SER A 84 19.91 4.39 -2.65
N ALA A 85 19.88 3.48 -1.70
CA ALA A 85 18.67 3.20 -0.95
C ALA A 85 18.59 4.14 0.27
N ASN A 86 17.98 5.31 0.11
CA ASN A 86 17.57 6.15 1.25
C ASN A 86 16.21 5.69 1.82
N ARG A 87 15.75 6.28 2.94
CA ARG A 87 14.48 5.89 3.58
C ARG A 87 13.27 6.14 2.67
N GLN A 88 13.24 7.27 1.98
CA GLN A 88 12.14 7.65 1.09
C GLN A 88 12.02 6.70 -0.11
N THR A 89 13.14 6.39 -0.79
CA THR A 89 13.14 5.47 -1.94
C THR A 89 12.67 4.07 -1.53
N ARG A 90 13.11 3.57 -0.37
CA ARG A 90 12.60 2.28 0.17
C ARG A 90 11.10 2.32 0.45
N PHE A 91 10.61 3.43 1.00
CA PHE A 91 9.20 3.59 1.33
C PHE A 91 8.34 3.60 0.06
N LEU A 92 8.74 4.38 -0.93
CA LEU A 92 8.06 4.42 -2.23
C LEU A 92 8.13 3.06 -2.95
N LYS A 93 9.26 2.34 -2.86
CA LYS A 93 9.36 1.00 -3.44
C LYS A 93 8.38 0.06 -2.78
N ALA A 94 8.28 0.08 -1.46
CA ALA A 94 7.34 -0.75 -0.73
C ALA A 94 5.89 -0.46 -1.12
N ILE A 95 5.52 0.81 -1.31
CA ILE A 95 4.20 1.21 -1.81
C ILE A 95 3.97 0.70 -3.23
N ALA A 96 4.92 0.91 -4.14
CA ALA A 96 4.82 0.47 -5.53
C ALA A 96 4.68 -1.06 -5.62
N SER A 97 5.46 -1.80 -4.84
CA SER A 97 5.39 -3.25 -4.75
C SER A 97 4.03 -3.74 -4.21
N LEU A 98 3.44 -3.08 -3.20
CA LEU A 98 2.05 -3.35 -2.81
C LEU A 98 1.07 -3.07 -3.97
N GLY A 99 1.26 -1.96 -4.68
CA GLY A 99 0.39 -1.56 -5.78
C GLY A 99 0.35 -2.57 -6.93
N VAL A 100 1.46 -3.26 -7.20
CA VAL A 100 1.53 -4.33 -8.21
C VAL A 100 1.18 -5.73 -7.68
N GLY A 101 0.82 -5.85 -6.40
CA GLY A 101 0.45 -7.12 -5.78
C GLY A 101 1.63 -7.94 -5.20
N ASP A 102 2.86 -7.43 -5.26
CA ASP A 102 4.03 -8.06 -4.66
C ASP A 102 4.14 -7.72 -3.16
N ALA A 103 3.30 -8.41 -2.38
CA ALA A 103 3.23 -8.22 -0.94
C ALA A 103 4.51 -8.65 -0.21
N GLU A 104 5.27 -9.63 -0.73
CA GLU A 104 6.52 -10.04 -0.12
C GLU A 104 7.61 -8.98 -0.25
N THR A 105 7.77 -8.40 -1.44
CA THR A 105 8.72 -7.31 -1.64
C THR A 105 8.35 -6.09 -0.79
N ALA A 106 7.07 -5.75 -0.74
CA ALA A 106 6.57 -4.69 0.14
C ALA A 106 6.92 -4.95 1.61
N LYS A 107 6.62 -6.14 2.13
CA LYS A 107 6.94 -6.55 3.50
C LYS A 107 8.42 -6.37 3.81
N ARG A 108 9.32 -6.81 2.93
CA ARG A 108 10.78 -6.68 3.16
C ARG A 108 11.20 -5.23 3.36
N TYR A 109 10.73 -4.32 2.51
CA TYR A 109 11.11 -2.91 2.59
C TYR A 109 10.43 -2.20 3.77
N PHE A 110 9.14 -2.41 4.01
CA PHE A 110 8.46 -1.82 5.16
C PHE A 110 9.04 -2.30 6.49
N ARG A 111 9.32 -3.61 6.64
CA ARG A 111 9.96 -4.16 7.83
C ARG A 111 11.31 -3.50 8.08
N THR A 112 12.08 -3.25 7.03
CA THR A 112 13.36 -2.53 7.14
C THR A 112 13.15 -1.11 7.67
N LEU A 113 12.17 -0.37 7.13
CA LEU A 113 11.85 0.98 7.58
C LEU A 113 11.34 1.03 9.02
N VAL A 114 10.49 0.08 9.42
CA VAL A 114 9.99 -0.05 10.79
C VAL A 114 11.13 -0.28 11.77
N LYS A 115 12.10 -1.15 11.42
CA LYS A 115 13.30 -1.39 12.23
C LYS A 115 14.18 -0.14 12.33
N MET A 116 14.43 0.56 11.22
CA MET A 116 15.24 1.79 11.20
C MET A 116 14.60 2.94 11.98
N GLY A 117 13.27 3.08 11.92
CA GLY A 117 12.52 4.16 12.54
C GLY A 117 11.94 3.82 13.92
N HIS A 118 12.26 2.65 14.47
CA HIS A 118 11.69 2.14 15.73
C HIS A 118 10.16 2.33 15.81
N TYR A 119 9.42 1.89 14.79
CA TYR A 119 7.96 2.00 14.69
C TYR A 119 7.38 3.43 14.65
N ARG A 120 8.20 4.49 14.64
CA ARG A 120 7.72 5.89 14.53
C ARG A 120 7.26 6.26 13.11
N HIS A 121 7.68 5.51 12.10
CA HIS A 121 7.22 5.73 10.73
C HIS A 121 5.84 5.08 10.52
N VAL A 122 4.79 5.83 10.84
CA VAL A 122 3.38 5.36 10.83
C VAL A 122 3.01 4.64 9.52
N GLY A 123 3.55 5.10 8.39
CA GLY A 123 3.28 4.52 7.07
C GLY A 123 3.95 3.21 6.82
N ALA A 124 5.13 3.03 7.38
CA ALA A 124 5.84 1.78 7.26
C ALA A 124 5.18 0.73 8.14
N VAL A 125 4.66 1.13 9.30
CA VAL A 125 3.91 0.23 10.19
C VAL A 125 2.59 -0.20 9.53
N SER A 126 1.79 0.74 9.04
CA SER A 126 0.54 0.40 8.33
C SER A 126 0.76 -0.33 7.01
N GLY A 127 1.74 0.09 6.21
CA GLY A 127 2.13 -0.61 4.98
C GLY A 127 2.62 -2.03 5.25
N LEU A 128 3.39 -2.25 6.32
CA LEU A 128 3.78 -3.59 6.75
C LEU A 128 2.56 -4.42 7.15
N ALA A 129 1.64 -3.86 7.95
CA ALA A 129 0.43 -4.57 8.36
C ALA A 129 -0.42 -4.98 7.14
N ILE A 130 -0.59 -4.09 6.15
CA ILE A 130 -1.30 -4.39 4.90
C ILE A 130 -0.59 -5.48 4.09
N ALA A 131 0.74 -5.44 4.03
CA ALA A 131 1.51 -6.49 3.38
C ALA A 131 1.34 -7.85 4.08
N GLU A 132 1.38 -7.88 5.41
CA GLU A 132 1.17 -9.09 6.21
C GLU A 132 -0.25 -9.66 6.02
N ILE A 133 -1.29 -8.81 5.93
CA ILE A 133 -2.66 -9.23 5.62
C ILE A 133 -2.72 -9.92 4.26
N ARG A 134 -2.11 -9.32 3.22
CA ARG A 134 -2.10 -9.90 1.87
C ARG A 134 -1.35 -11.23 1.78
N LEU A 135 -0.42 -11.47 2.71
CA LEU A 135 0.32 -12.72 2.83
C LEU A 135 -0.38 -13.75 3.73
N GLY A 136 -1.56 -13.43 4.29
CA GLY A 136 -2.29 -14.30 5.20
C GLY A 136 -1.78 -14.29 6.65
N ASN A 137 -0.82 -13.43 6.99
CA ASN A 137 -0.23 -13.32 8.33
C ASN A 137 -1.06 -12.39 9.23
N ALA A 138 -2.33 -12.77 9.45
CA ALA A 138 -3.30 -11.94 10.15
C ALA A 138 -2.88 -11.55 11.57
N ASP A 139 -2.22 -12.46 12.31
CA ASP A 139 -1.81 -12.21 13.69
C ASP A 139 -0.72 -11.13 13.76
N THR A 140 0.30 -11.20 12.90
CA THR A 140 1.33 -10.16 12.80
C THR A 140 0.73 -8.80 12.42
N ALA A 141 -0.27 -8.79 11.53
CA ALA A 141 -0.97 -7.57 11.18
C ALA A 141 -1.78 -6.98 12.36
N ARG A 142 -2.40 -7.83 13.20
CA ARG A 142 -3.10 -7.40 14.42
C ARG A 142 -2.15 -6.79 15.43
N ASP A 143 -0.97 -7.36 15.62
CA ASP A 143 0.06 -6.80 16.52
C ASP A 143 0.50 -5.40 16.07
N LEU A 144 0.69 -5.22 14.76
CA LEU A 144 1.04 -3.91 14.19
C LEU A 144 -0.11 -2.90 14.31
N LEU A 145 -1.37 -3.34 14.16
CA LEU A 145 -2.54 -2.51 14.40
C LEU A 145 -2.65 -2.09 15.86
N GLN A 146 -2.41 -3.00 16.80
CA GLN A 146 -2.38 -2.70 18.23
C GLN A 146 -1.27 -1.69 18.54
N ASN A 147 -0.10 -1.82 17.92
CA ASN A 147 0.97 -0.85 18.06
C ASN A 147 0.54 0.56 17.62
N LEU A 148 -0.15 0.68 16.49
CA LEU A 148 -0.69 1.96 16.01
C LEU A 148 -1.72 2.55 16.99
N ARG A 149 -2.63 1.73 17.52
CA ARG A 149 -3.63 2.17 18.52
C ARG A 149 -2.96 2.66 19.80
N SER A 150 -1.98 1.92 20.33
CA SER A 150 -1.20 2.35 21.49
C SER A 150 -0.39 3.64 21.22
N GLN A 151 0.07 3.86 19.98
CA GLN A 151 0.69 5.14 19.61
C GLN A 151 -0.34 6.27 19.62
N GLN A 152 -1.57 6.04 19.14
CA GLN A 152 -2.63 7.04 19.17
C GLN A 152 -3.00 7.45 20.60
N GLU A 153 -3.20 6.46 21.48
CA GLU A 153 -3.52 6.68 22.89
C GLU A 153 -2.43 7.51 23.60
N LYS A 154 -1.16 7.21 23.34
CA LYS A 154 -0.01 7.94 23.94
C LYS A 154 0.20 9.33 23.36
N CYS A 155 -0.10 9.53 22.08
CA CYS A 155 0.04 10.79 21.35
C CYS A 155 -1.06 11.78 21.79
N GLY A 156 -2.27 11.30 22.12
CA GLY A 156 -3.40 12.17 22.46
C GLY A 156 -3.91 12.96 21.25
N MET A 157 -4.84 13.91 21.47
CA MET A 157 -5.44 14.69 20.37
C MET A 157 -4.54 15.83 19.87
N ASP A 158 -3.62 16.34 20.70
CA ASP A 158 -2.82 17.55 20.39
C ASP A 158 -1.48 17.25 19.71
N CYS A 159 -1.21 15.98 19.44
CA CYS A 159 0.04 15.55 18.84
C CYS A 159 -0.02 15.68 17.32
N SER A 160 1.02 16.26 16.73
CA SER A 160 1.12 16.56 15.29
C SER A 160 0.92 15.35 14.36
N ARG A 161 1.08 14.14 14.89
CA ARG A 161 0.94 12.87 14.17
C ARG A 161 -0.42 12.19 14.37
N ALA A 162 -1.29 12.70 15.24
CA ALA A 162 -2.55 12.05 15.61
C ALA A 162 -3.42 11.68 14.40
N GLN A 163 -3.61 12.62 13.47
CA GLN A 163 -4.37 12.39 12.23
C GLN A 163 -3.74 11.29 11.37
N SER A 164 -2.41 11.29 11.21
CA SER A 164 -1.72 10.27 10.41
C SER A 164 -1.84 8.87 11.02
N ILE A 165 -1.85 8.76 12.35
CA ILE A 165 -2.03 7.49 13.06
C ILE A 165 -3.46 6.99 12.89
N GLN A 166 -4.46 7.87 13.02
CA GLN A 166 -5.87 7.52 12.80
C GLN A 166 -6.10 7.00 11.37
N GLN A 167 -5.57 7.69 10.36
CA GLN A 167 -5.67 7.27 8.97
C GLN A 167 -5.00 5.91 8.73
N ALA A 168 -3.85 5.68 9.37
CA ALA A 168 -3.14 4.41 9.29
C ALA A 168 -3.93 3.24 9.91
N ILE A 169 -4.56 3.47 11.07
CA ILE A 169 -5.45 2.48 11.71
C ILE A 169 -6.61 2.14 10.77
N GLY A 170 -7.32 3.15 10.25
CA GLY A 170 -8.44 2.93 9.35
C GLY A 170 -8.04 2.21 8.05
N ALA A 171 -6.85 2.49 7.50
CA ALA A 171 -6.34 1.80 6.32
C ALA A 171 -6.09 0.31 6.57
N VAL A 172 -5.53 -0.04 7.73
CA VAL A 172 -5.27 -1.44 8.12
C VAL A 172 -6.58 -2.16 8.43
N GLU A 173 -7.51 -1.54 9.15
CA GLU A 173 -8.83 -2.10 9.44
C GLU A 173 -9.63 -2.38 8.18
N LYS A 174 -9.62 -1.44 7.22
CA LYS A 174 -10.22 -1.65 5.91
C LYS A 174 -9.61 -2.87 5.20
N ALA A 175 -8.29 -3.03 5.27
CA ALA A 175 -7.61 -4.15 4.61
C ALA A 175 -8.00 -5.53 5.17
N PHE A 176 -8.44 -5.64 6.43
CA PHE A 176 -8.93 -6.90 6.99
C PHE A 176 -10.29 -7.35 6.45
N VAL A 177 -11.09 -6.43 5.92
CA VAL A 177 -12.45 -6.68 5.41
C VAL A 177 -12.53 -6.58 3.89
N SER A 178 -11.41 -6.34 3.22
CA SER A 178 -11.30 -6.17 1.76
C SER A 178 -11.06 -7.47 1.02
#